data_AF-A0A538N6B0-F1
#
_entry.id   AF-A0A538N6B0-F1
#
_cell.length_a   1.000
_cell.length_b   1.000
_cell.length_c   1.000
_cell.angle_alpha   90.00
_cell.angle_beta   90.00
_cell.angle_gamma   90.00
#
_symmetry.space_group_name_H-M   'P 1'
#
loop_
_entity.id
_entity.type
_entity.pdbx_description
1 polymer ?
#
loop_
_entity_poly.entity_id
_entity_poly.type
_entity_poly.pdbx_seq_one_letter_code
_entity_poly.pdbx_strand_id
1 'polypeptide(L)'
;MESGYPSGGRDFAVVLAEAYLEALASATYEQLSRYLGHPAEQLIMGADQRPYLVTAVAVRRPAGGLYLHVGVNTADWDEAVPVVRSTVVTFAAARKPAR
;
A
#
# COMPACT_ATOMS: atom_id res chain seq x y z
N MET A 1 -5.95 26.43 23.40
CA MET A 1 -4.86 26.31 22.40
C MET A 1 -5.28 25.18 21.47
N GLU A 2 -5.87 25.52 20.33
CA GLU A 2 -6.16 24.54 19.28
C GLU A 2 -4.84 24.23 18.57
N SER A 3 -4.48 22.95 18.54
CA SER A 3 -3.29 22.46 17.85
C SER A 3 -3.56 22.52 16.34
N GLY A 4 -3.17 23.62 15.72
CA GLY A 4 -3.25 23.83 14.27
C GLY A 4 -2.11 23.12 13.55
N TYR A 5 -2.16 21.79 13.48
CA TYR A 5 -1.32 21.06 12.53
C TYR A 5 -1.94 21.14 11.13
N PRO A 6 -1.17 21.46 10.09
CA PRO A 6 -1.69 21.49 8.74
C PRO A 6 -2.15 20.09 8.34
N SER A 7 -3.39 19.98 7.85
CA SER A 7 -3.98 18.77 7.25
C SER A 7 -3.13 18.14 6.14
N GLY A 8 -2.14 18.87 5.61
CA GLY A 8 -1.27 18.46 4.51
C GLY A 8 -0.51 17.15 4.70
N GLY A 9 -0.12 16.78 5.93
CA GLY A 9 0.59 15.51 6.16
C GLY A 9 -0.33 14.28 5.98
N ARG A 10 -1.58 14.39 6.45
CA ARG A 10 -2.59 13.34 6.24
C ARG A 10 -3.02 13.26 4.78
N ASP A 11 -3.18 14.40 4.12
CA ASP A 11 -3.52 14.47 2.70
C ASP A 11 -2.42 13.82 1.84
N PHE A 12 -1.14 14.05 2.17
CA PHE A 12 -0.02 13.39 1.48
C PHE A 12 0.06 11.88 1.77
N ALA A 13 -0.14 11.45 3.02
CA ALA A 13 -0.16 10.02 3.35
C ALA A 13 -1.25 9.26 2.57
N VAL A 14 -2.41 9.88 2.35
CA VAL A 14 -3.48 9.35 1.49
C VAL A 14 -3.03 9.20 0.05
N VAL A 15 -2.48 10.27 -0.55
CA VAL A 15 -1.98 10.24 -1.92
C VAL A 15 -0.89 9.17 -2.09
N LEU A 16 0.03 9.07 -1.12
CA LEU A 16 1.09 8.07 -1.13
C LEU A 16 0.53 6.65 -1.05
N ALA A 17 -0.43 6.38 -0.16
CA ALA A 17 -1.06 5.08 -0.02
C ALA A 17 -1.79 4.66 -1.31
N GLU A 18 -2.51 5.60 -1.94
CA GLU A 18 -3.27 5.36 -3.17
C GLU A 18 -2.33 5.11 -4.36
N ALA A 19 -1.29 5.92 -4.54
CA ALA A 19 -0.30 5.73 -5.60
C ALA A 19 0.46 4.40 -5.46
N TYR A 20 0.84 4.03 -4.22
CA TYR A 20 1.52 2.76 -3.98
C TYR A 20 0.58 1.56 -4.25
N LEU A 21 -0.69 1.68 -3.85
CA LEU A 21 -1.70 0.66 -4.11
C LEU A 21 -1.97 0.51 -5.62
N GLU A 22 -2.04 1.60 -6.38
CA GLU A 22 -2.20 1.57 -7.84
C GLU A 22 -1.01 0.92 -8.56
N ALA A 23 0.21 1.23 -8.12
CA ALA A 23 1.42 0.60 -8.64
C ALA A 23 1.43 -0.91 -8.39
N LEU A 24 1.07 -1.35 -7.17
CA LEU A 24 0.94 -2.76 -6.85
C LEU A 24 -0.22 -3.43 -7.60
N ALA A 25 -1.33 -2.72 -7.80
CA ALA A 25 -2.47 -3.24 -8.53
C ALA A 25 -2.15 -3.57 -10.00
N SER A 26 -1.19 -2.82 -10.56
CA SER A 26 -0.71 -2.99 -11.94
C SER A 26 0.47 -3.96 -12.07
N ALA A 27 0.99 -4.46 -10.95
CA ALA A 27 2.17 -5.33 -10.93
C ALA A 27 1.85 -6.78 -11.33
N THR A 28 2.86 -7.48 -11.83
CA THR A 28 2.74 -8.91 -12.14
C THR A 28 2.67 -9.75 -10.87
N TYR A 29 2.18 -10.99 -10.99
CA TYR A 29 2.18 -11.93 -9.88
C TYR A 29 3.59 -12.15 -9.29
N GLU A 30 4.62 -12.23 -10.15
CA GLU A 30 6.00 -12.41 -9.72
C GLU A 30 6.47 -11.24 -8.85
N GLN A 31 6.19 -10.01 -9.26
CA GLN A 31 6.50 -8.80 -8.49
C GLN A 31 5.71 -8.74 -7.18
N LEU A 32 4.48 -9.23 -7.17
CA LEU A 32 3.62 -9.28 -5.98
C LEU A 32 3.96 -10.42 -5.02
N SER A 33 4.67 -11.45 -5.49
CA SER A 33 4.98 -12.63 -4.68
C SER A 33 5.79 -12.31 -3.41
N ARG A 34 6.61 -11.26 -3.44
CA ARG A 34 7.39 -10.79 -2.28
C ARG A 34 6.54 -10.24 -1.13
N TYR A 35 5.31 -9.84 -1.40
CA TYR A 35 4.38 -9.30 -0.41
C TYR A 35 3.44 -10.38 0.16
N LEU A 36 3.48 -11.61 -0.37
CA LEU A 36 2.56 -12.68 0.03
C LEU A 36 2.87 -13.18 1.44
N GLY A 37 1.95 -12.94 2.38
CA GLY A 37 2.06 -13.40 3.76
C GLY A 37 3.18 -12.73 4.58
N HIS A 38 3.95 -11.83 3.97
CA HIS A 38 5.04 -11.11 4.59
C HIS A 38 4.87 -9.60 4.32
N PRO A 39 4.54 -8.80 5.34
CA PRO A 39 4.53 -7.35 5.21
C PRO A 39 5.92 -6.85 4.81
N ALA A 40 5.98 -6.06 3.74
CA ALA A 40 7.19 -5.36 3.34
C ALA A 40 7.08 -3.90 3.76
N GLU A 41 8.13 -3.39 4.39
CA GLU A 41 8.21 -2.05 4.92
C GLU A 41 9.21 -1.21 4.13
N GLN A 42 8.86 0.04 3.87
CA GLN A 42 9.73 1.00 3.19
C GLN A 42 9.58 2.38 3.81
N LEU A 43 10.71 3.01 4.15
CA LEU A 43 10.75 4.39 4.58
C LEU A 43 10.92 5.30 3.35
N ILE A 44 10.04 6.30 3.21
CA ILE A 44 10.04 7.24 2.09
C ILE A 44 10.06 8.67 2.66
N MET A 45 10.86 9.55 2.06
CA MET A 45 10.79 10.98 2.34
C MET A 45 9.71 11.61 1.46
N GLY A 46 8.70 12.22 2.08
CA GLY A 46 7.65 12.95 1.38
C GLY A 46 8.15 14.28 0.81
N ALA A 47 7.39 14.84 -0.14
CA ALA A 47 7.70 16.14 -0.73
C ALA A 47 7.61 17.30 0.29
N ASP A 48 6.89 17.06 1.38
CA ASP A 48 6.77 17.91 2.56
C ASP A 48 7.96 17.75 3.55
N GLN A 49 9.01 17.03 3.18
CA GLN A 49 10.20 16.75 4.00
C GLN A 49 9.89 15.95 5.27
N ARG A 50 8.81 15.17 5.28
CA ARG A 50 8.47 14.28 6.40
C ARG A 50 8.74 12.82 6.03
N PRO A 51 9.23 11.99 6.98
CA PRO A 51 9.35 10.56 6.77
C PRO A 51 8.00 9.85 6.88
N TYR A 52 7.72 8.97 5.91
CA TYR A 52 6.56 8.09 5.85
C TYR A 52 7.00 6.64 5.83
N LEU A 53 6.47 5.84 6.75
CA LEU A 53 6.61 4.39 6.73
C LEU A 53 5.46 3.80 5.91
N VAL A 54 5.80 3.16 4.80
CA VAL A 54 4.86 2.41 3.96
C VAL A 54 4.97 0.93 4.27
N THR A 55 3.87 0.30 4.63
CA THR A 55 3.77 -1.15 4.83
C THR A 55 2.84 -1.74 3.79
N ALA A 56 3.30 -2.69 3.00
CA ALA A 56 2.49 -3.36 1.99
C ALA A 56 2.44 -4.88 2.25
N VAL A 57 1.26 -5.46 2.13
CA VAL A 57 1.05 -6.92 2.27
C VAL A 57 0.04 -7.41 1.25
N ALA A 58 0.25 -8.63 0.76
CA ALA A 58 -0.65 -9.34 -0.13
C ALA A 58 -1.12 -10.64 0.53
N VAL A 59 -2.41 -10.95 0.34
CA VAL A 59 -3.03 -12.18 0.84
C VAL A 59 -3.75 -12.88 -0.31
N ARG A 60 -3.54 -14.19 -0.45
CA ARG A 60 -4.27 -14.99 -1.45
C ARG A 60 -5.74 -15.06 -1.10
N ARG A 61 -6.61 -14.87 -2.10
CA ARG A 61 -8.06 -15.01 -1.93
C ARG A 61 -8.51 -16.42 -2.30
N PRO A 62 -9.47 -17.02 -1.57
CA PRO A 62 -10.04 -18.32 -1.93
C PRO A 62 -10.69 -18.35 -3.32
N ALA A 63 -11.29 -17.23 -3.74
CA ALA A 63 -11.92 -17.07 -5.05
C ALA A 63 -10.92 -16.82 -6.20
N GLY A 64 -9.61 -16.86 -5.92
CA GLY A 64 -8.55 -16.49 -6.86
C GLY A 64 -8.16 -15.00 -6.77
N GLY A 65 -6.94 -14.71 -7.24
CA GLY A 65 -6.33 -13.37 -7.13
C GLY A 65 -5.74 -13.07 -5.75
N LEU A 66 -5.31 -11.82 -5.55
CA LEU A 66 -4.76 -11.31 -4.29
C LEU A 66 -5.61 -10.17 -3.74
N TYR A 67 -5.69 -10.11 -2.43
CA TYR A 67 -6.07 -8.93 -1.69
C TYR A 67 -4.78 -8.18 -1.33
N LEU A 68 -4.66 -6.94 -1.77
CA LEU A 68 -3.51 -6.06 -1.50
C LEU A 68 -3.92 -5.04 -0.45
N HIS A 69 -3.02 -4.79 0.48
CA HIS A 69 -3.21 -3.84 1.57
C HIS A 69 -1.96 -2.99 1.71
N VAL A 70 -2.14 -1.67 1.72
CA VAL A 70 -1.08 -0.68 1.92
C VAL A 70 -1.47 0.20 3.10
N GLY A 71 -0.59 0.23 4.10
CA GLY A 71 -0.61 1.18 5.20
C GLY A 71 0.47 2.23 5.01
N VAL A 72 0.15 3.49 5.34
CA VAL A 72 1.11 4.59 5.40
C VAL A 72 0.98 5.26 6.75
N ASN A 73 2.10 5.41 7.44
CA ASN A 73 2.16 6.09 8.72
C ASN A 73 3.20 7.21 8.69
N THR A 74 2.92 8.34 9.34
CA THR A 74 3.90 9.40 9.58
C THR A 74 4.81 8.98 10.73
N ALA A 75 6.13 9.14 10.60
CA ALA A 75 7.04 8.71 11.67
C ALA A 75 7.04 9.60 12.92
N ASP A 76 6.13 10.59 13.04
CA ASP A 76 5.85 11.28 14.30
C ASP A 76 4.90 10.41 15.12
N TRP A 77 5.46 9.64 16.06
CA TRP A 77 4.79 8.54 16.77
C TRP A 77 3.64 8.96 17.69
N ASP A 78 3.57 10.24 18.07
CA ASP A 78 2.63 10.72 19.09
C ASP A 78 1.22 11.05 18.56
N GLU A 79 1.07 11.34 17.26
CA GLU A 79 -0.22 11.71 16.63
C GLU A 79 -0.47 11.01 15.28
N ALA A 80 0.28 9.97 15.00
CA ALA A 80 0.26 9.27 13.73
C ALA A 80 -1.10 8.61 13.44
N VAL A 81 -1.86 9.15 12.48
CA VAL A 81 -3.09 8.51 11.98
C VAL A 81 -2.71 7.57 10.84
N PRO A 82 -2.77 6.24 11.03
CA PRO A 82 -2.44 5.30 9.97
C PRO A 82 -3.46 5.43 8.83
N VAL A 83 -2.96 5.70 7.63
CA VAL A 83 -3.78 5.67 6.42
C VAL A 83 -3.70 4.29 5.81
N VAL A 84 -4.85 3.68 5.57
CA VAL A 84 -4.95 2.35 5.00
C VAL A 84 -5.74 2.39 3.71
N ARG A 85 -5.23 1.70 2.69
CA ARG A 85 -5.89 1.48 1.40
C ARG A 85 -5.77 0.01 1.01
N SER A 86 -6.76 -0.49 0.29
CA SER A 86 -6.78 -1.89 -0.12
C SER A 86 -7.50 -2.07 -1.45
N THR A 87 -7.06 -3.07 -2.21
CA THR A 87 -7.70 -3.44 -3.48
C THR A 87 -7.60 -4.93 -3.72
N VAL A 88 -8.36 -5.42 -4.70
CA VAL A 88 -8.30 -6.79 -5.18
C VAL A 88 -7.70 -6.78 -6.57
N VAL A 89 -6.67 -7.61 -6.77
CA VAL A 89 -6.13 -7.92 -8.10
C VAL A 89 -6.51 -9.33 -8.51
N THR A 90 -7.04 -9.45 -9.72
CA THR A 90 -7.29 -10.74 -10.36
C THR A 90 -6.28 -10.93 -11.47
N PHE A 91 -5.52 -12.01 -11.44
CA PHE A 91 -4.72 -12.40 -12.59
C PHE A 91 -5.63 -13.15 -13.56
N ALA A 92 -5.63 -12.74 -14.84
CA ALA A 92 -6.26 -13.54 -15.87
C ALA A 92 -5.71 -14.96 -15.76
N ALA A 93 -6.58 -15.95 -15.56
CA ALA A 93 -6.17 -17.34 -15.58
C ALA A 93 -5.48 -17.56 -16.92
N ALA A 94 -4.17 -17.87 -16.89
CA ALA A 94 -3.43 -18.21 -18.09
C ALA A 94 -4.22 -19.30 -18.80
N ARG A 95 -4.86 -18.97 -19.93
CA ARG A 95 -5.60 -19.94 -20.73
C ARG A 95 -4.58 -21.01 -21.11
N LYS A 96 -4.74 -22.20 -20.54
CA LYS A 96 -3.96 -23.38 -20.89
C LYS A 96 -4.08 -23.53 -22.42
N PRO A 97 -2.97 -23.54 -23.19
CA PRO A 97 -3.09 -23.82 -24.61
C PRO A 97 -3.70 -25.22 -24.75
N ALA A 98 -4.78 -25.32 -25.53
CA ALA A 98 -5.34 -26.60 -25.91
C ALA A 98 -4.24 -27.40 -26.63
N ARG A 99 -3.97 -28.60 -26.12
CA ARG A 99 -3.13 -29.59 -26.80
C ARG A 99 -3.83 -30.11 -28.04
#